data_AF-A0A1V4R4F8-F1
#
_entry.id   AF-A0A1V4R4F8-F1
#
_cell.length_a   1.000
_cell.length_b   1.000
_cell.length_c   1.000
_cell.angle_alpha   90.00
_cell.angle_beta   90.00
_cell.angle_gamma   90.00
#
_symmetry.space_group_name_H-M   'P 1'
#
loop_
_entity.id
_entity.type
_entity.pdbx_description
1 polymer ?
#
loop_
_entity_poly.entity_id
_entity_poly.type
_entity_poly.pdbx_seq_one_letter_code
_entity_poly.pdbx_strand_id
1 'polypeptide(L)'
;MQCAIDECGAPRILFAAIIGGLGRFIGRRGKGDFYRLAGMQAALIDAATTSPVPPYENCVIKGPKNPEKEAQKIKDNTGFECCVMDINDIGGCWMIGGSDGINKEFMEKVMKDNPQGQGDELTPICIIRKVS
;
A
#
# COMPACT_ATOMS: atom_id res chain seq x y z
N MET A 1 -0.94 -9.83 12.48
CA MET A 1 -2.40 -9.90 12.73
C MET A 1 -2.89 -8.87 13.74
N GLN A 2 -2.27 -8.70 14.92
CA GLN A 2 -2.72 -7.69 15.89
C GLN A 2 -2.84 -6.29 15.28
N CYS A 3 -1.85 -5.84 14.51
CA CYS A 3 -1.90 -4.53 13.86
C CYS A 3 -3.11 -4.36 12.92
N ALA A 4 -3.52 -5.43 12.20
CA ALA A 4 -4.71 -5.38 11.35
C ALA A 4 -6.00 -5.29 12.18
N ILE A 5 -6.03 -5.94 13.34
CA ILE A 5 -7.14 -5.84 14.31
C ILE A 5 -7.22 -4.41 14.85
N ASP A 6 -6.09 -3.81 15.20
CA ASP A 6 -6.03 -2.44 15.71
C ASP A 6 -6.48 -1.42 14.65
N GLU A 7 -6.15 -1.64 13.37
CA GLU A 7 -6.52 -0.73 12.27
C GLU A 7 -7.97 -0.91 11.79
N CYS A 8 -8.43 -2.15 11.66
CA CYS A 8 -9.69 -2.47 10.99
C CYS A 8 -10.81 -2.96 11.94
N GLY A 9 -10.48 -3.22 13.19
CA GLY A 9 -11.38 -3.73 14.23
C GLY A 9 -11.45 -5.26 14.28
N ALA A 10 -11.47 -5.81 15.50
CA ALA A 10 -11.47 -7.25 15.75
C ALA A 10 -12.65 -8.00 15.09
N PRO A 11 -13.91 -7.52 15.15
CA PRO A 11 -15.03 -8.21 14.53
C PRO A 11 -14.89 -8.33 13.01
N ARG A 12 -14.38 -7.27 12.37
CA ARG A 12 -14.18 -7.22 10.92
C ARG A 12 -13.07 -8.17 10.48
N ILE A 13 -11.94 -8.19 11.18
CA ILE A 13 -10.83 -9.10 10.87
C ILE A 13 -11.23 -10.55 11.09
N LEU A 14 -11.98 -10.86 12.16
CA LEU A 14 -12.48 -12.21 12.40
C LEU A 14 -13.41 -12.67 11.28
N PHE A 15 -14.36 -11.82 10.87
CA PHE A 15 -15.25 -12.12 9.74
C PHE A 15 -14.48 -12.33 8.44
N ALA A 16 -13.52 -11.46 8.12
CA ALA A 16 -12.67 -11.59 6.95
C ALA A 16 -11.85 -12.89 6.96
N ALA A 17 -11.33 -13.30 8.12
CA ALA A 17 -10.59 -14.55 8.29
C ALA A 17 -11.48 -15.78 8.05
N ILE A 18 -12.70 -15.78 8.58
CA ILE A 18 -13.66 -16.89 8.38
C ILE A 18 -14.02 -17.01 6.90
N ILE A 19 -14.43 -15.92 6.25
CA ILE A 19 -14.81 -15.94 4.84
C ILE A 19 -13.61 -16.28 3.94
N GLY A 20 -12.45 -15.70 4.22
CA GLY A 20 -11.21 -16.02 3.50
C GLY A 20 -10.81 -17.50 3.64
N GLY A 21 -11.03 -18.09 4.82
CA GLY A 21 -10.83 -19.52 5.06
C GLY A 21 -11.82 -20.39 4.30
N LEU A 22 -13.12 -20.10 4.39
CA LEU A 22 -14.17 -20.81 3.67
C LEU A 22 -14.03 -20.71 2.15
N GLY A 23 -13.62 -19.53 1.66
CA GLY A 23 -13.32 -19.28 0.25
C GLY A 23 -12.29 -20.26 -0.32
N ARG A 24 -11.33 -20.72 0.49
CA ARG A 24 -10.34 -21.72 0.06
C ARG A 24 -10.98 -23.07 -0.25
N PHE A 25 -12.02 -23.46 0.49
CA PHE A 25 -12.72 -24.75 0.30
C PHE A 25 -13.61 -24.76 -0.95
N ILE A 26 -14.14 -23.60 -1.36
CA ILE A 26 -14.99 -23.46 -2.56
C ILE A 26 -14.19 -23.02 -3.80
N GLY A 27 -12.88 -23.28 -3.85
CA GLY A 27 -12.04 -23.01 -5.03
C GLY A 27 -11.71 -21.53 -5.26
N ARG A 28 -11.94 -20.64 -4.28
CA ARG A 28 -11.60 -19.22 -4.35
C ARG A 28 -10.25 -18.88 -3.70
N ARG A 29 -9.38 -19.89 -3.54
CA ARG A 29 -8.03 -19.70 -3.01
C ARG A 29 -7.28 -18.67 -3.86
N GLY A 30 -6.67 -17.68 -3.20
CA GLY A 30 -5.90 -16.62 -3.89
C GLY A 30 -6.73 -15.47 -4.46
N LYS A 31 -8.06 -15.45 -4.33
CA LYS A 31 -8.90 -14.33 -4.82
C LYS A 31 -8.84 -13.06 -3.95
N GLY A 32 -8.00 -13.05 -2.92
CA GLY A 32 -7.86 -11.89 -2.02
C GLY A 32 -9.10 -11.57 -1.18
N ASP A 33 -10.04 -12.52 -1.01
CA ASP A 33 -11.30 -12.31 -0.29
C ASP A 33 -11.09 -11.79 1.15
N PHE A 34 -9.98 -12.18 1.80
CA PHE A 34 -9.60 -11.65 3.10
C PHE A 34 -9.38 -10.12 3.04
N TYR A 35 -8.48 -9.63 2.18
CA TYR A 35 -8.12 -8.21 2.11
C TYR A 35 -9.29 -7.35 1.61
N ARG A 36 -10.11 -7.88 0.69
CA ARG A 36 -11.34 -7.22 0.23
C ARG A 36 -12.30 -6.93 1.39
N LEU A 37 -12.40 -7.84 2.37
CA LEU A 37 -13.28 -7.68 3.52
C LEU A 37 -12.61 -6.94 4.68
N ALA A 38 -11.35 -7.26 4.98
CA ALA A 38 -10.56 -6.65 6.05
C ALA A 38 -10.40 -5.14 5.85
N GLY A 39 -10.33 -4.69 4.59
CA GLY A 39 -10.23 -3.28 4.22
C GLY A 39 -8.83 -2.89 3.77
N MET A 40 -8.73 -1.71 3.13
CA MET A 40 -7.49 -1.22 2.53
C MET A 40 -6.35 -1.14 3.55
N GLN A 41 -6.59 -0.61 4.75
CA GLN A 41 -5.56 -0.51 5.79
C GLN A 41 -4.94 -1.86 6.17
N ALA A 42 -5.69 -2.97 6.11
CA ALA A 42 -5.11 -4.29 6.37
C ALA A 42 -4.24 -4.80 5.22
N ALA A 43 -4.48 -4.33 4.00
CA ALA A 43 -3.66 -4.65 2.83
C ALA A 43 -2.36 -3.83 2.79
N LEU A 44 -2.37 -2.61 3.34
CA LEU A 44 -1.19 -1.71 3.43
C LEU A 44 -0.26 -2.01 4.61
N ILE A 45 -0.42 -3.16 5.29
CA ILE A 45 0.46 -3.53 6.40
C ILE A 45 1.64 -4.32 5.86
N ASP A 46 2.83 -3.80 6.07
CA ASP A 46 4.07 -4.56 5.89
C ASP A 46 4.39 -5.34 7.16
N ALA A 47 4.59 -6.63 6.99
CA ALA A 47 4.92 -7.51 8.10
C ALA A 47 6.35 -7.23 8.61
N ALA A 48 6.60 -7.64 9.85
CA ALA A 48 7.99 -7.72 10.30
C ALA A 48 8.80 -8.62 9.36
N THR A 49 10.08 -8.30 9.22
CA THR A 49 11.09 -8.96 8.39
C THR A 49 10.85 -8.89 6.87
N THR A 50 9.90 -8.09 6.39
CA THR A 50 9.73 -7.86 4.94
C THR A 50 10.50 -6.64 4.45
N SER A 51 10.70 -5.63 5.31
CA SER A 51 11.59 -4.51 4.99
C SER A 51 13.05 -4.95 5.12
N PRO A 52 13.91 -4.68 4.12
CA PRO A 52 15.34 -4.96 4.18
C PRO A 52 16.12 -3.87 4.95
N VAL A 53 15.45 -2.84 5.47
CA VAL A 53 16.09 -1.64 6.03
C VAL A 53 15.99 -1.64 7.57
N PRO A 54 17.11 -1.61 8.31
CA PRO A 54 17.08 -1.42 9.77
C PRO A 54 16.58 -0.01 10.17
N PRO A 55 15.83 0.15 11.28
CA PRO A 55 15.30 -0.87 12.19
C PRO A 55 13.95 -1.46 11.73
N TYR A 56 13.47 -1.10 10.54
CA TYR A 56 12.14 -1.45 10.04
C TYR A 56 12.01 -2.94 9.74
N GLU A 57 13.12 -3.64 9.53
CA GLU A 57 13.18 -5.11 9.47
C GLU A 57 12.52 -5.80 10.69
N ASN A 58 12.55 -5.16 11.87
CA ASN A 58 12.00 -5.72 13.12
C ASN A 58 10.63 -5.11 13.48
N CYS A 59 10.05 -4.31 12.60
CA CYS A 59 8.82 -3.56 12.84
C CYS A 59 7.69 -4.02 11.92
N VAL A 60 6.46 -3.91 12.41
CA VAL A 60 5.28 -3.92 11.53
C VAL A 60 5.01 -2.49 11.11
N ILE A 61 5.02 -2.23 9.80
CA ILE A 61 4.76 -0.90 9.25
C ILE A 61 3.27 -0.85 8.88
N LYS A 62 2.59 0.20 9.30
CA LYS A 62 1.17 0.42 9.01
C LYS A 62 1.03 1.41 7.87
N GLY A 63 0.03 1.19 7.02
CA GLY A 63 -0.36 2.15 6.00
C GLY A 63 -0.71 3.53 6.58
N PRO A 64 -0.41 4.62 5.84
CA PRO A 64 -0.68 5.98 6.28
C PRO A 64 -2.19 6.22 6.47
N LYS A 65 -2.55 6.99 7.50
CA LYS A 65 -3.97 7.26 7.82
C LYS A 65 -4.67 8.19 6.83
N ASN A 66 -3.94 9.16 6.27
CA ASN A 66 -4.49 10.19 5.38
C ASN A 66 -3.48 10.51 4.25
N PRO A 67 -3.13 9.54 3.39
CA PRO A 67 -2.11 9.73 2.36
C PRO A 67 -2.45 10.87 1.38
N GLU A 68 -3.72 11.06 1.01
CA GLU A 68 -4.14 12.18 0.16
C GLU A 68 -3.88 13.53 0.83
N LYS A 69 -4.15 13.63 2.14
CA LYS A 69 -3.94 14.87 2.89
C LYS A 69 -2.47 15.23 2.96
N GLU A 70 -1.59 14.25 3.20
CA GLU A 70 -0.15 14.50 3.25
C GLU A 70 0.41 14.85 1.87
N ALA A 71 -0.05 14.16 0.82
CA ALA A 71 0.30 14.49 -0.56
C ALA A 71 -0.13 15.92 -0.96
N GLN A 72 -1.34 16.33 -0.55
CA GLN A 72 -1.81 17.69 -0.78
C GLN A 72 -0.92 18.73 -0.09
N LYS A 73 -0.54 18.50 1.18
CA LYS A 73 0.39 19.40 1.88
C LYS A 73 1.73 19.53 1.17
N ILE A 74 2.24 18.45 0.57
CA ILE A 74 3.49 18.51 -0.20
C ILE A 74 3.32 19.42 -1.41
N LYS A 75 2.20 19.29 -2.14
CA LYS A 75 1.88 20.20 -3.25
C LYS A 75 1.75 21.65 -2.79
N ASP A 76 1.01 21.90 -1.72
CA ASP A 76 0.79 23.25 -1.21
C ASP A 76 2.10 23.95 -0.81
N ASN A 77 3.09 23.20 -0.33
CA ASN A 77 4.40 23.73 0.07
C ASN A 77 5.42 23.83 -1.06
N THR A 78 5.36 22.95 -2.06
CA THR A 78 6.40 22.83 -3.10
C THR A 78 5.97 23.34 -4.47
N GLY A 79 4.66 23.43 -4.71
CA GLY A 79 4.06 23.72 -6.02
C GLY A 79 4.01 22.52 -6.98
N PHE A 80 4.49 21.34 -6.59
CA PHE A 80 4.52 20.15 -7.44
C PHE A 80 3.48 19.12 -7.01
N GLU A 81 2.83 18.48 -7.98
CA GLU A 81 1.96 17.34 -7.73
C GLU A 81 2.72 16.21 -7.01
N CYS A 82 2.09 15.60 -6.01
CA CYS A 82 2.68 14.54 -5.21
C CYS A 82 1.68 13.39 -5.02
N CYS A 83 2.15 12.15 -5.09
CA CYS A 83 1.37 10.97 -4.73
C CYS A 83 2.17 10.03 -3.82
N VAL A 84 1.45 9.29 -3.00
CA VAL A 84 1.98 8.22 -2.16
C VAL A 84 1.64 6.91 -2.84
N MET A 85 2.69 6.12 -3.11
CA MET A 85 2.59 4.81 -3.76
C MET A 85 2.89 3.72 -2.74
N ASP A 86 2.07 2.67 -2.75
CA ASP A 86 2.39 1.37 -2.16
C ASP A 86 2.79 0.43 -3.29
N ILE A 87 4.05 0.02 -3.34
CA ILE A 87 4.64 -0.65 -4.49
C ILE A 87 5.04 -2.06 -4.08
N ASN A 88 4.56 -3.06 -4.83
CA ASN A 88 4.84 -4.47 -4.60
C ASN A 88 5.03 -5.21 -5.94
N ASP A 89 5.98 -6.15 -5.99
CA ASP A 89 6.24 -6.93 -7.20
C ASP A 89 5.15 -7.98 -7.48
N ILE A 90 4.49 -8.50 -6.44
CA ILE A 90 3.43 -9.51 -6.54
C ILE A 90 2.04 -8.87 -6.49
N GLY A 91 1.86 -7.89 -5.58
CA GLY A 91 0.58 -7.21 -5.34
C GLY A 91 0.24 -6.11 -6.34
N GLY A 92 1.22 -5.70 -7.15
CA GLY A 92 1.14 -4.54 -8.03
C GLY A 92 1.49 -3.24 -7.31
N CYS A 93 1.41 -2.15 -8.06
CA CYS A 93 1.74 -0.81 -7.59
C CYS A 93 0.46 0.00 -7.45
N TRP A 94 0.13 0.43 -6.24
CA TRP A 94 -1.12 1.10 -5.93
C TRP A 94 -0.84 2.53 -5.54
N MET A 95 -1.58 3.46 -6.14
CA MET A 95 -1.59 4.83 -5.64
C MET A 95 -2.61 4.91 -4.51
N ILE A 96 -2.08 5.05 -3.29
CA ILE A 96 -2.86 5.04 -2.05
C ILE A 96 -3.31 6.43 -1.63
N GLY A 97 -2.72 7.48 -2.19
CA GLY A 97 -3.23 8.84 -2.11
C GLY A 97 -2.44 9.81 -2.99
N GLY A 98 -3.01 10.97 -3.30
CA GLY A 98 -2.31 12.01 -4.02
C GLY A 98 -2.96 13.38 -3.88
N SER A 99 -2.20 14.40 -4.27
CA SER A 99 -2.72 15.75 -4.40
C SER A 99 -3.76 15.84 -5.51
N ASP A 100 -4.54 16.92 -5.47
CA ASP A 100 -5.52 17.24 -6.48
C ASP A 100 -4.91 17.27 -7.91
N GLY A 101 -5.64 16.66 -8.85
CA GLY A 101 -5.29 16.63 -10.27
C GLY A 101 -4.48 15.42 -10.74
N ILE A 102 -4.03 14.55 -9.84
CA ILE A 102 -3.28 13.33 -10.24
C ILE A 102 -4.24 12.24 -10.71
N ASN A 103 -3.94 11.66 -11.88
CA ASN A 103 -4.65 10.49 -12.37
C ASN A 103 -4.08 9.21 -11.76
N LYS A 104 -4.90 8.53 -10.96
CA LYS A 104 -4.56 7.29 -10.26
C LYS A 104 -4.08 6.18 -11.20
N GLU A 105 -4.88 5.84 -12.21
CA GLU A 105 -4.62 4.75 -13.14
C GLU A 105 -3.33 4.98 -13.94
N PHE A 106 -3.05 6.23 -14.28
CA PHE A 106 -1.82 6.62 -14.94
C PHE A 106 -0.60 6.42 -14.03
N MET A 107 -0.65 6.87 -12.76
CA MET A 107 0.45 6.66 -11.81
C MET A 107 0.73 5.19 -11.55
N GLU A 108 -0.32 4.38 -11.33
CA GLU A 108 -0.18 2.93 -11.13
C GLU A 108 0.44 2.25 -12.37
N LYS A 109 0.12 2.73 -13.57
CA LYS A 109 0.72 2.24 -14.81
C LYS A 109 2.18 2.66 -14.96
N VAL A 110 2.52 3.90 -14.61
CA VAL A 110 3.89 4.43 -14.68
C VAL A 110 4.81 3.68 -13.72
N MET A 111 4.32 3.31 -12.53
CA MET A 111 5.13 2.63 -11.51
C MET A 111 5.13 1.11 -11.63
N LYS A 112 4.45 0.53 -12.63
CA LYS A 112 4.19 -0.91 -12.72
C LYS A 112 5.45 -1.78 -12.78
N ASP A 113 6.53 -1.26 -13.35
CA ASP A 113 7.84 -1.90 -13.43
C ASP A 113 8.67 -1.74 -12.15
N ASN A 114 8.11 -1.10 -11.14
CA ASN A 114 8.74 -0.80 -9.86
C ASN A 114 10.14 -0.17 -10.02
N PRO A 115 10.22 1.05 -10.56
CA PRO A 115 11.49 1.70 -10.84
C PRO A 115 12.27 2.09 -9.57
N GLN A 116 11.63 2.04 -8.39
CA GLN A 116 12.24 2.35 -7.11
C GLN A 116 12.96 1.14 -6.50
N GLY A 117 12.61 -0.09 -6.89
CA GLY A 117 13.15 -1.31 -6.28
C GLY A 117 12.36 -1.77 -5.04
N GLN A 118 12.81 -2.85 -4.40
CA GLN A 118 12.24 -3.42 -3.15
C GLN A 118 13.31 -3.73 -2.10
N GLY A 119 14.58 -3.48 -2.43
CA GLY A 119 15.72 -3.80 -1.60
C GLY A 119 16.10 -2.66 -0.67
N ASP A 120 17.39 -2.59 -0.38
CA ASP A 120 18.02 -1.56 0.43
C ASP A 120 18.58 -0.40 -0.42
N GLU A 121 18.01 -0.14 -1.60
CA GLU A 121 18.44 0.97 -2.47
C GLU A 121 18.18 2.34 -1.83
N LEU A 122 17.29 2.42 -0.84
CA LEU A 122 16.94 3.63 -0.09
C LEU A 122 16.47 4.78 -0.99
N THR A 123 15.58 4.46 -1.93
CA THR A 123 14.99 5.35 -2.95
C THR A 123 13.51 5.66 -2.66
N PRO A 124 13.15 6.21 -1.48
CA PRO A 124 11.74 6.39 -1.09
C PRO A 124 11.01 7.46 -1.92
N ILE A 125 11.72 8.27 -2.70
CA ILE A 125 11.17 9.35 -3.51
C ILE A 125 11.70 9.23 -4.93
N CYS A 126 10.81 9.30 -5.93
CA CYS A 126 11.15 9.41 -7.33
C CYS A 126 10.44 10.61 -7.98
N ILE A 127 11.00 11.10 -9.09
CA ILE A 127 10.40 12.18 -9.89
C ILE A 127 9.89 11.59 -11.20
N ILE A 128 8.61 11.80 -11.48
CA ILE A 128 8.00 11.45 -12.76
C ILE A 128 7.99 12.72 -13.63
N ARG A 129 8.56 12.62 -14.83
CA ARG A 129 8.58 13.70 -15.81
C ARG A 129 8.35 13.19 -17.22
N LYS A 130 7.85 14.07 -18.09
CA LYS A 130 7.77 13.79 -19.52
C LYS A 130 9.19 13.64 -20.09
N VAL A 131 9.38 12.66 -20.97
CA VAL A 131 10.61 12.54 -21.76
C VAL A 131 10.56 13.60 -22.86
N SER A 132 11.64 14.38 -22.96
CA SER A 132 11.82 15.45 -23.96
C SER A 132 12.14 14.88 -25.33
#